data_AF-A0A8T0CXR1-F1
#
_entry.id   AF-A0A8T0CXR1-F1
#
_cell.length_a   1.000
_cell.length_b   1.000
_cell.length_c   1.000
_cell.angle_alpha   90.00
_cell.angle_beta   90.00
_cell.angle_gamma   90.00
#
_symmetry.space_group_name_H-M   'P 1'
#
loop_
_entity.id
_entity.type
_entity.pdbx_description
1 polymer ?
#
loop_
_entity_poly.entity_id
_entity_poly.type
_entity_poly.pdbx_seq_one_letter_code
_entity_poly.pdbx_strand_id
1 'polypeptide(L)'
;MTRSSSTVCFLVLLAVLIRTYPSHAQYCYNTTGNFTSSSPYAKNREAVLSSLSPNVAALDGFYATSKGESPNMVYAITYCRGDTSADICGSCVSSAVQDLVVKCPNQKAAYSWGTGDPPCFIRYSDTPIYGILQTYPTRRLYNVGNITMDQDQFDSIWRNLTQRLVPEAANGSSKRKFATGQTELPDNKTIYSLTQCSPDLSPNDCASCLSEAIDDYDKCCRGKQGGVVYKPSCIFRWDLYPFLESNPSPPPSSLTPPAMPPAPSKKIGKGTLVAIVVSVVVFLLLLFVGCCYLRRMRAQKKYKAVQEESGVSEIASLKSLQFDWDVLVAATNNFSQENKLGEGGFGEVYQGRFPNGQEIAVKKLSQRSGQGVEEFKNEIVLVAKLQHRNLVRLLGFCLQGEEKLLVYEFVPNKSLDYFLFGLFHFIGFKFIS
;
A
#
# COMPACT_ATOMS: atom_id res chain seq x y z
N MET A 1 15.77 -44.13 18.39
CA MET A 1 16.23 -43.11 17.43
C MET A 1 15.02 -42.62 16.62
N THR A 2 14.26 -41.63 17.09
CA THR A 2 13.16 -40.98 16.33
C THR A 2 12.68 -39.72 17.08
N ARG A 3 13.59 -38.81 17.44
CA ARG A 3 13.20 -37.55 18.14
C ARG A 3 13.78 -36.27 17.53
N SER A 4 14.36 -36.36 16.34
CA SER A 4 14.99 -35.22 15.64
C SER A 4 14.09 -34.59 14.55
N SER A 5 13.07 -35.31 14.05
CA SER A 5 12.30 -34.88 12.87
C SER A 5 11.26 -33.77 13.16
N SER A 6 10.66 -33.76 14.36
CA SER A 6 9.57 -32.83 14.68
C SER A 6 10.05 -31.39 14.95
N THR A 7 11.23 -31.25 15.56
CA THR A 7 11.83 -29.94 15.88
C THR A 7 12.31 -29.22 14.61
N VAL A 8 12.83 -29.97 13.63
CA VAL A 8 13.25 -29.43 12.33
C VAL A 8 12.03 -28.96 11.52
N CYS A 9 10.92 -29.69 11.58
CA CYS A 9 9.67 -29.32 10.90
C CYS A 9 9.06 -28.03 11.49
N PHE A 10 9.15 -27.83 12.81
CA PHE A 10 8.67 -26.61 13.49
C PHE A 10 9.50 -25.36 13.16
N LEU A 11 10.82 -25.50 12.99
CA LEU A 11 11.71 -24.40 12.59
C LEU A 11 11.49 -24.00 11.12
N VAL A 12 11.21 -24.96 10.24
CA VAL A 12 10.85 -24.70 8.84
C VAL A 12 9.48 -24.01 8.73
N LEU A 13 8.51 -24.40 9.56
CA LEU A 13 7.20 -23.72 9.63
C LEU A 13 7.28 -22.30 10.20
N LEU A 14 8.18 -22.04 11.15
CA LEU A 14 8.44 -20.67 11.64
C LEU A 14 9.09 -19.80 10.55
N ALA A 15 10.01 -20.35 9.76
CA ALA A 15 10.62 -19.66 8.63
C ALA A 15 9.62 -19.37 7.49
N VAL A 16 8.65 -20.26 7.27
CA VAL A 16 7.60 -20.09 6.25
C VAL A 16 6.47 -19.13 6.69
N LEU A 17 6.29 -18.92 8.00
CA LEU A 17 5.35 -17.93 8.54
C LEU A 17 5.93 -16.51 8.69
N ILE A 18 7.24 -16.34 8.45
CA ILE A 18 7.81 -15.05 8.02
C ILE A 18 7.61 -14.91 6.50
N ARG A 19 6.39 -15.16 6.01
CA ARG A 19 5.94 -14.47 4.80
C ARG A 19 5.63 -13.05 5.22
N THR A 20 6.69 -12.25 5.15
CA THR A 20 6.66 -10.79 5.14
C THR A 20 5.39 -10.33 4.41
N TYR A 21 4.62 -9.44 5.04
CA TYR A 21 3.78 -8.55 4.26
C TYR A 21 4.67 -8.01 3.13
N PRO A 22 4.28 -8.09 1.85
CA PRO A 22 5.08 -7.48 0.81
C PRO A 22 4.95 -5.97 0.98
N SER A 23 5.79 -5.39 1.85
CA SER A 23 6.22 -4.02 1.71
C SER A 23 6.92 -3.98 0.36
N HIS A 24 6.23 -3.47 -0.65
CA HIS A 24 6.82 -3.23 -1.96
C HIS A 24 7.74 -2.02 -1.81
N ALA A 25 8.96 -2.25 -1.33
CA ALA A 25 9.99 -1.23 -1.20
C ALA A 25 10.63 -0.85 -2.55
N GLN A 26 10.20 -1.54 -3.62
CA GLN A 26 10.75 -1.47 -4.95
C GLN A 26 9.66 -1.27 -6.02
N TYR A 27 10.05 -0.67 -7.13
CA TYR A 27 9.22 -0.41 -8.30
C TYR A 27 9.96 -0.86 -9.56
N CYS A 28 9.30 -1.70 -10.37
CA CYS A 28 9.85 -2.21 -11.62
C CYS A 28 9.24 -1.46 -12.80
N TYR A 29 10.06 -0.82 -13.64
CA TYR A 29 9.57 -0.08 -14.81
C TYR A 29 9.27 -1.06 -15.95
N ASN A 30 7.99 -1.42 -16.10
CA ASN A 30 7.56 -2.33 -17.17
C ASN A 30 7.56 -1.68 -18.57
N THR A 31 7.52 -0.34 -18.65
CA THR A 31 7.47 0.41 -19.91
C THR A 31 8.84 0.59 -20.57
N THR A 32 9.94 0.44 -19.82
CA THR A 32 11.31 0.55 -20.34
C THR A 32 11.73 -0.68 -21.15
N GLY A 33 10.96 -1.76 -21.08
CA GLY A 33 11.23 -3.02 -21.75
C GLY A 33 11.91 -4.05 -20.85
N ASN A 34 11.96 -5.28 -21.35
CA ASN A 34 12.47 -6.44 -20.63
C ASN A 34 13.73 -7.00 -21.30
N PHE A 35 14.57 -7.66 -20.50
CA PHE A 35 15.73 -8.43 -20.97
C PHE A 35 15.50 -9.93 -20.73
N THR A 36 16.24 -10.78 -21.43
CA THR A 36 16.22 -12.24 -21.21
C THR A 36 17.34 -12.65 -20.25
N SER A 37 17.15 -13.71 -19.45
CA SER A 37 18.12 -14.15 -18.44
C SER A 37 19.51 -14.49 -18.99
N SER A 38 19.61 -14.87 -20.27
CA SER A 38 20.88 -15.16 -20.96
C SER A 38 21.48 -13.96 -21.70
N SER A 39 20.84 -12.78 -21.67
CA SER A 39 21.32 -11.61 -22.40
C SER A 39 22.59 -11.00 -21.79
N PRO A 40 23.43 -10.31 -22.58
CA PRO A 40 24.54 -9.53 -22.03
C PRO A 40 24.07 -8.48 -21.02
N TYR A 41 22.88 -7.90 -21.21
CA TYR A 41 22.25 -6.98 -20.25
C TYR A 41 22.06 -7.63 -18.87
N ALA A 42 21.57 -8.87 -18.81
CA ALA A 42 21.38 -9.59 -17.54
C ALA A 42 22.70 -9.70 -16.77
N LYS A 43 23.78 -10.07 -17.46
CA LYS A 43 25.13 -10.20 -16.88
C LYS A 43 25.68 -8.85 -16.42
N ASN A 44 25.48 -7.79 -17.19
CA ASN A 44 25.92 -6.44 -16.83
C ASN A 44 25.12 -5.91 -15.62
N ARG A 45 23.82 -6.17 -15.55
CA ARG A 45 22.96 -5.81 -14.41
C ARG A 45 23.42 -6.50 -13.14
N GLU A 46 23.71 -7.80 -13.19
CA GLU A 46 24.22 -8.55 -12.05
C GLU A 46 25.56 -8.00 -11.55
N ALA A 47 26.48 -7.70 -12.47
CA ALA A 47 27.77 -7.10 -12.14
C ALA A 47 27.62 -5.70 -11.48
N VAL A 48 26.73 -4.86 -12.03
CA VAL A 48 26.45 -3.54 -11.47
C VAL A 48 25.82 -3.64 -10.09
N LEU A 49 24.76 -4.44 -9.94
CA LEU A 49 24.05 -4.55 -8.67
C LEU A 49 24.91 -5.16 -7.56
N SER A 50 25.73 -6.17 -7.87
CA SER A 50 26.64 -6.79 -6.88
C SER A 50 27.75 -5.84 -6.43
N SER A 51 28.13 -4.85 -7.25
CA SER A 51 29.13 -3.84 -6.89
C SER A 51 28.61 -2.75 -5.93
N LEU A 52 27.29 -2.57 -5.78
CA LEU A 52 26.73 -1.41 -5.09
C LEU A 52 27.03 -1.39 -3.59
N SER A 53 26.75 -2.50 -2.89
CA SER A 53 26.89 -2.60 -1.42
C SER A 53 28.32 -2.36 -0.89
N PRO A 54 29.37 -3.00 -1.42
CA PRO A 54 30.73 -2.75 -0.92
C PRO A 54 31.22 -1.33 -1.23
N ASN A 55 30.89 -0.78 -2.40
CA ASN A 55 31.37 0.54 -2.80
C ASN A 55 30.64 1.68 -2.09
N VAL A 56 29.33 1.60 -1.89
CA VAL A 56 28.57 2.66 -1.20
C VAL A 56 28.97 2.79 0.28
N ALA A 57 29.30 1.67 0.92
CA ALA A 57 29.82 1.66 2.29
C ALA A 57 31.23 2.27 2.37
N ALA A 58 32.08 2.01 1.36
CA ALA A 58 33.44 2.56 1.30
C ALA A 58 33.51 4.04 0.88
N LEU A 59 32.46 4.57 0.22
CA LEU A 59 32.44 5.91 -0.39
C LEU A 59 31.47 6.87 0.31
N ASP A 60 31.33 6.75 1.64
CA ASP A 60 30.54 7.66 2.49
C ASP A 60 29.05 7.76 2.14
N GLY A 61 28.45 6.72 1.55
CA GLY A 61 27.01 6.60 1.38
C GLY A 61 26.45 7.02 0.02
N PHE A 62 27.28 7.30 -0.99
CA PHE A 62 26.85 7.52 -2.38
C PHE A 62 27.76 6.78 -3.36
N TYR A 63 27.18 6.08 -4.33
CA TYR A 63 27.94 5.41 -5.39
C TYR A 63 27.16 5.37 -6.69
N ALA A 64 27.83 5.68 -7.79
CA ALA A 64 27.31 5.65 -9.14
C ALA A 64 28.25 4.82 -10.01
N THR A 65 27.69 3.93 -10.83
CA THR A 65 28.48 3.02 -11.66
C THR A 65 27.71 2.59 -12.90
N SER A 66 28.44 2.10 -13.91
CA SER A 66 27.85 1.55 -15.12
C SER A 66 28.66 0.38 -15.67
N LYS A 67 28.03 -0.48 -16.48
CA LYS A 67 28.68 -1.63 -17.10
C LYS A 67 28.04 -1.97 -18.44
N GLY A 68 28.90 -2.32 -19.40
CA GLY A 68 28.50 -2.81 -20.72
C GLY A 68 28.76 -1.78 -21.81
N GLU A 69 28.16 -2.05 -22.96
CA GLU A 69 28.16 -1.19 -24.14
C GLU A 69 26.78 -1.23 -24.77
N SER A 70 26.43 -0.23 -25.58
CA SER A 70 25.14 -0.19 -26.28
C SER A 70 24.95 -1.44 -27.15
N PRO A 71 23.79 -2.13 -27.12
CA PRO A 71 22.53 -1.78 -26.43
C PRO A 71 22.36 -2.43 -25.05
N ASN A 72 23.42 -3.00 -24.47
CA ASN A 72 23.42 -3.76 -23.22
C ASN A 72 24.05 -2.99 -22.02
N MET A 73 24.17 -1.67 -22.14
CA MET A 73 24.71 -0.80 -21.10
C MET A 73 23.74 -0.73 -19.92
N VAL A 74 24.26 -0.80 -18.69
CA VAL A 74 23.48 -0.66 -17.45
C VAL A 74 24.07 0.47 -16.64
N TYR A 75 23.24 1.43 -16.24
CA TYR A 75 23.59 2.50 -15.32
C TYR A 75 22.95 2.23 -13.96
N ALA A 76 23.66 2.49 -12.88
CA ALA A 76 23.09 2.46 -11.54
C ALA A 76 23.61 3.58 -10.64
N ILE A 77 22.75 3.98 -9.71
CA ILE A 77 23.04 4.92 -8.63
C ILE A 77 22.51 4.33 -7.33
N THR A 78 23.26 4.47 -6.25
CA THR A 78 22.82 4.17 -4.90
C THR A 78 23.21 5.27 -3.91
N TYR A 79 22.36 5.54 -2.94
CA TYR A 79 22.71 6.37 -1.79
C TYR A 79 21.98 5.98 -0.51
N CYS A 80 22.61 6.21 0.63
CA CYS A 80 22.05 5.97 1.96
C CYS A 80 21.60 7.26 2.63
N ARG A 81 20.79 7.16 3.69
CA ARG A 81 20.42 8.33 4.49
C ARG A 81 21.68 8.99 5.09
N GLY A 82 21.73 10.33 5.10
CA GLY A 82 22.96 11.08 5.37
C GLY A 82 23.55 10.95 6.79
N ASP A 83 22.81 10.38 7.73
CA ASP A 83 23.18 10.07 9.12
C ASP A 83 23.50 8.58 9.34
N THR A 84 23.47 7.76 8.29
CA THR A 84 23.67 6.30 8.39
C THR A 84 25.16 5.94 8.42
N SER A 85 25.55 5.00 9.29
CA SER A 85 26.92 4.45 9.31
C SER A 85 27.21 3.58 8.07
N ALA A 86 28.49 3.38 7.74
CA ALA A 86 28.89 2.58 6.58
C ALA A 86 28.34 1.14 6.62
N ASP A 87 28.33 0.51 7.80
CA ASP A 87 27.86 -0.87 7.98
C ASP A 87 26.34 -0.99 7.76
N ILE A 88 25.56 -0.05 8.31
CA ILE A 88 24.11 -0.03 8.14
C ILE A 88 23.76 0.28 6.68
N CYS A 89 24.48 1.22 6.05
CA CYS A 89 24.33 1.56 4.65
C CYS A 89 24.60 0.36 3.73
N GLY A 90 25.76 -0.31 3.90
CA GLY A 90 26.13 -1.49 3.14
C GLY A 90 25.12 -2.61 3.28
N SER A 91 24.63 -2.86 4.50
CA SER A 91 23.62 -3.89 4.80
C SER A 91 22.27 -3.59 4.15
N CYS A 92 21.80 -2.34 4.22
CA CYS A 92 20.56 -1.92 3.57
C CYS A 92 20.64 -2.14 2.05
N VAL A 93 21.74 -1.70 1.42
CA VAL A 93 21.91 -1.82 -0.04
C VAL A 93 22.02 -3.27 -0.47
N SER A 94 22.73 -4.12 0.29
CA SER A 94 22.81 -5.55 0.02
C SER A 94 21.42 -6.22 0.03
N SER A 95 20.61 -5.95 1.06
CA SER A 95 19.24 -6.47 1.16
C SER A 95 18.34 -5.95 0.04
N ALA A 96 18.42 -4.66 -0.27
CA ALA A 96 17.62 -4.05 -1.33
C ALA A 96 17.99 -4.58 -2.73
N VAL A 97 19.26 -4.91 -2.99
CA VAL A 97 19.69 -5.58 -4.22
C VAL A 97 19.07 -6.96 -4.36
N GLN A 98 19.08 -7.77 -3.28
CA GLN A 98 18.46 -9.11 -3.29
C GLN A 98 16.97 -9.01 -3.63
N ASP A 99 16.27 -8.05 -3.01
CA ASP A 99 14.86 -7.77 -3.28
C ASP A 99 14.62 -7.33 -4.74
N LEU A 100 15.48 -6.48 -5.29
CA LEU A 100 15.36 -6.03 -6.68
C LEU A 100 15.54 -7.17 -7.68
N VAL A 101 16.48 -8.10 -7.43
CA VAL A 101 16.69 -9.27 -8.30
C VAL A 101 15.47 -10.19 -8.29
N VAL A 102 14.88 -10.43 -7.12
CA VAL A 102 13.72 -11.33 -6.97
C VAL A 102 12.44 -10.69 -7.50
N LYS A 103 12.19 -9.41 -7.17
CA LYS A 103 10.90 -8.77 -7.41
C LYS A 103 10.84 -8.03 -8.76
N CYS A 104 11.98 -7.67 -9.34
CA CYS A 104 12.10 -7.14 -10.70
C CYS A 104 13.00 -8.07 -11.55
N PRO A 105 12.50 -9.26 -11.95
CA PRO A 105 13.35 -10.30 -12.49
C PRO A 105 13.94 -9.98 -13.87
N ASN A 106 13.21 -9.22 -14.70
CA ASN A 106 13.54 -9.03 -16.11
C ASN A 106 13.36 -7.59 -16.63
N GLN A 107 13.00 -6.63 -15.77
CA GLN A 107 12.82 -5.24 -16.17
C GLN A 107 14.17 -4.56 -16.38
N LYS A 108 14.32 -3.81 -17.47
CA LYS A 108 15.54 -3.07 -17.74
C LYS A 108 15.76 -1.90 -16.78
N ALA A 109 14.73 -1.40 -16.12
CA ALA A 109 14.89 -0.40 -15.08
C ALA A 109 14.09 -0.73 -13.82
N ALA A 110 14.65 -0.41 -12.66
CA ALA A 110 13.92 -0.46 -11.39
C ALA A 110 14.49 0.51 -10.37
N TYR A 111 13.69 0.74 -9.33
CA TYR A 111 13.99 1.60 -8.19
C TYR A 111 13.66 0.88 -6.88
N SER A 112 14.40 1.16 -5.81
CA SER A 112 14.10 0.70 -4.45
C SER A 112 14.53 1.75 -3.41
N TRP A 113 13.76 1.94 -2.34
CA TRP A 113 14.18 2.67 -1.13
C TRP A 113 14.60 1.74 0.02
N GLY A 114 14.71 0.44 -0.26
CA GLY A 114 15.09 -0.57 0.71
C GLY A 114 14.03 -0.82 1.79
N THR A 115 14.19 -1.91 2.54
CA THR A 115 13.36 -2.21 3.72
C THR A 115 14.06 -1.88 5.04
N GLY A 116 15.29 -1.35 4.97
CA GLY A 116 16.03 -0.90 6.14
C GLY A 116 15.43 0.38 6.75
N ASP A 117 15.66 0.55 8.04
CA ASP A 117 15.53 1.84 8.73
C ASP A 117 16.87 2.12 9.41
N PRO A 118 17.67 3.07 8.92
CA PRO A 118 17.39 4.03 7.84
C PRO A 118 17.25 3.42 6.42
N PRO A 119 16.47 4.06 5.52
CA PRO A 119 16.30 3.63 4.12
C PRO A 119 17.56 3.89 3.26
N CYS A 120 17.65 3.17 2.15
CA CYS A 120 18.69 3.34 1.13
C CYS A 120 18.09 3.26 -0.28
N PHE A 121 18.58 4.08 -1.19
CA PHE A 121 17.98 4.30 -2.50
C PHE A 121 18.83 3.62 -3.56
N ILE A 122 18.22 2.83 -4.44
CA ILE A 122 18.88 2.17 -5.57
C ILE A 122 18.06 2.45 -6.82
N ARG A 123 18.71 2.90 -7.90
CA ARG A 123 18.13 3.03 -9.25
C ARG A 123 19.05 2.34 -10.24
N TYR A 124 18.48 1.59 -11.18
CA TYR A 124 19.19 1.17 -12.38
C TYR A 124 18.32 1.32 -13.63
N SER A 125 18.96 1.50 -14.78
CA SER A 125 18.31 1.62 -16.10
C SER A 125 19.29 1.26 -17.23
N ASP A 126 18.74 0.96 -18.40
CA ASP A 126 19.45 0.84 -19.68
C ASP A 126 19.73 2.19 -20.36
N THR A 127 19.26 3.28 -19.77
CA THR A 127 19.50 4.66 -20.20
C THR A 127 20.28 5.44 -19.13
N PRO A 128 21.03 6.49 -19.50
CA PRO A 128 21.72 7.33 -18.53
C PRO A 128 20.74 7.92 -17.50
N ILE A 129 21.12 7.91 -16.22
CA ILE A 129 20.29 8.39 -15.09
C ILE A 129 20.98 9.42 -14.19
N TYR A 130 22.26 9.74 -14.44
CA TYR A 130 23.03 10.67 -13.62
C TYR A 130 22.61 12.12 -13.89
N GLY A 131 22.40 12.89 -12.82
CA GLY A 131 21.95 14.27 -12.89
C GLY A 131 20.51 14.43 -13.39
N ILE A 132 19.76 13.33 -13.51
CA ILE A 132 18.40 13.33 -14.02
C ILE A 132 17.42 13.19 -12.85
N LEU A 133 16.66 14.27 -12.63
CA LEU A 133 15.59 14.34 -11.65
C LEU A 133 14.49 13.32 -11.97
N GLN A 134 14.13 12.51 -10.97
CA GLN A 134 13.04 11.56 -11.06
C GLN A 134 12.19 11.58 -9.80
N THR A 135 10.93 11.97 -9.95
CA THR A 135 9.98 12.14 -8.84
C THR A 135 8.94 11.02 -8.73
N TYR A 136 8.80 10.19 -9.77
CA TYR A 136 7.89 9.04 -9.81
C TYR A 136 8.61 7.69 -9.84
N PRO A 137 8.16 6.68 -9.06
CA PRO A 137 6.97 6.69 -8.21
C PRO A 137 7.14 7.47 -6.92
N THR A 138 6.09 8.15 -6.48
CA THR A 138 6.05 8.80 -5.16
C THR A 138 5.32 7.90 -4.17
N ARG A 139 5.93 7.61 -3.02
CA ARG A 139 5.28 6.90 -1.91
C ARG A 139 5.16 7.80 -0.70
N ARG A 140 3.94 7.89 -0.16
CA ARG A 140 3.60 8.73 0.99
C ARG A 140 3.18 7.82 2.14
N LEU A 141 3.84 7.95 3.27
CA LEU A 141 3.49 7.26 4.51
C LEU A 141 3.32 8.31 5.59
N TYR A 142 2.35 8.11 6.49
CA TYR A 142 2.07 9.07 7.54
C TYR A 142 1.68 8.36 8.83
N ASN A 143 1.94 9.04 9.95
CA ASN A 143 1.44 8.62 11.24
C ASN A 143 -0.07 8.92 11.30
N VAL A 144 -0.89 7.91 11.60
CA VAL A 144 -2.35 8.07 11.59
C VAL A 144 -2.89 8.97 12.71
N GLY A 145 -2.07 9.25 13.74
CA GLY A 145 -2.37 10.21 14.79
C GLY A 145 -2.58 11.62 14.26
N ASN A 146 -3.47 12.38 14.89
CA ASN A 146 -3.82 13.74 14.47
C ASN A 146 -3.09 14.78 15.32
N ILE A 147 -2.72 15.90 14.71
CA ILE A 147 -2.31 17.10 15.43
C ILE A 147 -3.51 17.62 16.25
N THR A 148 -3.25 18.01 17.49
CA THR A 148 -4.29 18.44 18.45
C THR A 148 -4.30 19.94 18.71
N MET A 149 -3.26 20.66 18.27
CA MET A 149 -3.19 22.11 18.34
C MET A 149 -3.87 22.76 17.13
N ASP A 150 -3.96 24.09 17.14
CA ASP A 150 -4.45 24.85 16.00
C ASP A 150 -3.65 24.52 14.73
N GLN A 151 -4.36 24.17 13.65
CA GLN A 151 -3.74 23.63 12.44
C GLN A 151 -2.95 24.70 11.69
N ASP A 152 -3.44 25.94 11.65
CA ASP A 152 -2.78 27.01 10.90
C ASP A 152 -1.50 27.48 11.64
N GLN A 153 -1.54 27.51 12.97
CA GLN A 153 -0.35 27.71 13.80
C GLN A 153 0.68 26.59 13.59
N PHE A 154 0.24 25.33 13.59
CA PHE A 154 1.11 24.18 13.34
C PHE A 154 1.76 24.27 11.95
N ASP A 155 0.95 24.53 10.92
CA ASP A 155 1.40 24.62 9.53
C ASP A 155 2.43 25.72 9.34
N SER A 156 2.24 26.89 9.99
CA SER A 156 3.21 27.99 9.93
C SER A 156 4.58 27.57 10.48
N ILE A 157 4.60 26.87 11.63
CA ILE A 157 5.84 26.42 12.27
C ILE A 157 6.51 25.34 11.42
N TRP A 158 5.73 24.36 10.97
CA TRP A 158 6.20 23.25 10.16
C TRP A 158 6.74 23.70 8.78
N ARG A 159 6.05 24.63 8.10
CA ARG A 159 6.51 25.19 6.82
C ARG A 159 7.80 25.98 6.97
N ASN A 160 7.93 26.80 8.02
CA ASN A 160 9.16 27.54 8.27
C ASN A 160 10.36 26.59 8.43
N LEU A 161 10.22 25.54 9.26
CA LEU A 161 11.26 24.54 9.42
C LEU A 161 11.59 23.85 8.09
N THR A 162 10.59 23.31 7.39
CA THR A 162 10.82 22.52 6.18
C THR A 162 11.37 23.34 5.01
N GLN A 163 10.88 24.56 4.80
CA GLN A 163 11.38 25.48 3.77
C GLN A 163 12.84 25.90 4.01
N ARG A 164 13.26 26.03 5.28
CA ARG A 164 14.66 26.32 5.61
C ARG A 164 15.58 25.14 5.28
N LEU A 165 15.14 23.90 5.48
CA LEU A 165 15.95 22.71 5.23
C LEU A 165 16.19 22.43 3.73
N VAL A 166 15.26 22.84 2.85
CA VAL A 166 15.38 22.63 1.40
C VAL A 166 16.71 23.18 0.81
N PRO A 167 17.03 24.49 0.94
CA PRO A 167 18.28 25.03 0.43
C PRO A 167 19.51 24.51 1.17
N GLU A 168 19.40 24.19 2.48
CA GLU A 168 20.49 23.58 3.24
C GLU A 168 20.89 22.22 2.65
N ALA A 169 19.92 21.36 2.32
CA ALA A 169 20.18 20.07 1.68
C ALA A 169 20.66 20.24 0.23
N ALA A 170 20.01 21.12 -0.54
CA ALA A 170 20.31 21.34 -1.95
C ALA A 170 21.73 21.84 -2.22
N ASN A 171 22.24 22.69 -1.33
CA ASN A 171 23.60 23.22 -1.39
C ASN A 171 24.66 22.28 -0.77
N GLY A 172 24.27 21.05 -0.40
CA GLY A 172 25.21 20.03 0.05
C GLY A 172 26.21 19.60 -1.03
N SER A 173 27.22 18.87 -0.59
CA SER A 173 28.34 18.39 -1.42
C SER A 173 27.93 17.35 -2.47
N SER A 174 28.85 17.04 -3.40
CA SER A 174 28.70 15.96 -4.39
C SER A 174 28.62 14.55 -3.77
N LYS A 175 28.95 14.38 -2.49
CA LYS A 175 28.81 13.12 -1.77
C LYS A 175 27.52 13.03 -0.95
N ARG A 176 26.96 14.18 -0.56
CA ARG A 176 25.86 14.24 0.41
C ARG A 176 25.11 15.56 0.29
N LYS A 177 23.82 15.47 -0.06
CA LYS A 177 22.85 16.57 -0.09
C LYS A 177 21.73 16.31 0.91
N PHE A 178 21.99 16.66 2.16
CA PHE A 178 21.25 16.23 3.34
C PHE A 178 21.14 17.37 4.35
N ALA A 179 19.95 17.59 4.90
CA ALA A 179 19.75 18.53 6.00
C ALA A 179 18.72 18.00 7.00
N THR A 180 18.93 18.34 8.26
CA THR A 180 18.05 17.98 9.37
C THR A 180 17.81 19.20 10.24
N GLY A 181 16.64 19.27 10.85
CA GLY A 181 16.34 20.33 11.80
C GLY A 181 15.25 19.94 12.76
N GLN A 182 15.15 20.71 13.82
CA GLN A 182 14.09 20.57 14.81
C GLN A 182 13.55 21.92 15.24
N THR A 183 12.31 21.95 15.69
CA THR A 183 11.70 23.14 16.29
C THR A 183 10.67 22.73 17.34
N GLU A 184 10.55 23.52 18.39
CA GLU A 184 9.60 23.28 19.48
C GLU A 184 8.23 23.85 19.13
N LEU A 185 7.20 23.13 19.54
CA LEU A 185 5.80 23.52 19.43
C LEU A 185 5.32 24.13 20.76
N PRO A 186 4.29 25.00 20.73
CA PRO A 186 3.73 25.59 21.95
C PRO A 186 3.21 24.59 22.99
N ASP A 187 2.89 23.35 22.58
CA ASP A 187 2.43 22.27 23.45
C ASP A 187 3.58 21.40 24.00
N ASN A 188 4.82 21.93 24.01
CA ASN A 188 6.06 21.27 24.45
C ASN A 188 6.41 19.98 23.67
N LYS A 189 5.86 19.80 22.47
CA LYS A 189 6.34 18.78 21.54
C LYS A 189 7.43 19.35 20.64
N THR A 190 8.19 18.48 19.99
CA THR A 190 9.25 18.89 19.06
C THR A 190 9.00 18.25 17.70
N ILE A 191 9.04 19.06 16.64
CA ILE A 191 9.09 18.55 15.26
C ILE A 191 10.55 18.21 14.96
N TYR A 192 10.79 16.97 14.52
CA TYR A 192 12.05 16.54 13.93
C TYR A 192 11.84 16.40 12.42
N SER A 193 12.73 16.95 11.60
CA SER A 193 12.60 16.89 10.14
C SER A 193 13.93 16.64 9.45
N LEU A 194 13.84 15.97 8.31
CA LEU A 194 14.95 15.56 7.46
C LEU A 194 14.56 15.74 6.00
N THR A 195 15.49 16.29 5.22
CA THR A 195 15.40 16.41 3.76
C THR A 195 16.69 15.88 3.14
N GLN A 196 16.56 15.11 2.06
CA GLN A 196 17.72 14.59 1.35
C GLN A 196 17.40 14.38 -0.13
N CYS A 197 18.36 14.66 -1.00
CA CYS A 197 18.27 14.30 -2.41
C CYS A 197 19.51 13.52 -2.86
N SER A 198 19.42 12.90 -4.03
CA SER A 198 20.53 12.19 -4.66
C SER A 198 21.67 13.18 -4.95
N PRO A 199 22.92 12.90 -4.51
CA PRO A 199 24.03 13.84 -4.65
C PRO A 199 24.44 14.24 -6.07
N ASP A 200 24.05 13.47 -7.09
CA ASP A 200 24.30 13.75 -8.51
C ASP A 200 23.43 14.88 -9.09
N LEU A 201 22.39 15.30 -8.39
CA LEU A 201 21.48 16.34 -8.87
C LEU A 201 22.08 17.75 -8.74
N SER A 202 21.64 18.65 -9.61
CA SER A 202 21.90 20.07 -9.45
C SER A 202 21.23 20.61 -8.16
N PRO A 203 21.71 21.72 -7.58
CA PRO A 203 21.02 22.36 -6.45
C PRO A 203 19.56 22.69 -6.75
N ASN A 204 19.26 23.13 -7.97
CA ASN A 204 17.89 23.48 -8.39
C ASN A 204 16.98 22.25 -8.46
N ASP A 205 17.45 21.16 -9.09
CA ASP A 205 16.67 19.92 -9.19
C ASP A 205 16.44 19.28 -7.82
N CYS A 206 17.47 19.34 -6.95
CA CYS A 206 17.35 18.89 -5.57
C CYS A 206 16.28 19.70 -4.82
N ALA A 207 16.36 21.03 -4.88
CA ALA A 207 15.41 21.92 -4.21
C ALA A 207 13.98 21.71 -4.74
N SER A 208 13.83 21.55 -6.05
CA SER A 208 12.54 21.24 -6.69
C SER A 208 11.96 19.91 -6.19
N CYS A 209 12.77 18.84 -6.15
CA CYS A 209 12.33 17.53 -5.67
C CYS A 209 11.86 17.58 -4.21
N LEU A 210 12.64 18.24 -3.36
CA LEU A 210 12.34 18.36 -1.93
C LEU A 210 11.09 19.20 -1.68
N SER A 211 10.93 20.32 -2.40
CA SER A 211 9.73 21.16 -2.32
C SER A 211 8.49 20.38 -2.75
N GLU A 212 8.58 19.64 -3.86
CA GLU A 212 7.48 18.77 -4.33
C GLU A 212 7.16 17.66 -3.31
N ALA A 213 8.16 17.08 -2.64
CA ALA A 213 7.94 16.07 -1.61
C ALA A 213 7.22 16.63 -0.37
N ILE A 214 7.56 17.87 0.03
CA ILE A 214 6.88 18.60 1.12
C ILE A 214 5.42 18.90 0.72
N ASP A 215 5.19 19.42 -0.49
CA ASP A 215 3.84 19.69 -1.01
C ASP A 215 3.00 18.42 -1.13
N ASP A 216 3.62 17.30 -1.52
CA ASP A 216 2.95 16.01 -1.61
C ASP A 216 2.50 15.48 -0.25
N TYR A 217 3.28 15.73 0.81
CA TYR A 217 2.89 15.45 2.18
C TYR A 217 1.70 16.31 2.59
N ASP A 218 1.79 17.62 2.38
CA ASP A 218 0.75 18.57 2.73
C ASP A 218 -0.60 18.20 2.08
N LYS A 219 -0.59 17.89 0.78
CA LYS A 219 -1.79 17.47 0.05
C LYS A 219 -2.42 16.17 0.56
N CYS A 220 -1.63 15.18 0.95
CA CYS A 220 -2.17 13.86 1.35
C CYS A 220 -2.49 13.77 2.84
N CYS A 221 -1.74 14.50 3.65
CA CYS A 221 -1.44 14.07 5.01
C CYS A 221 -1.41 15.25 5.99
N ARG A 222 -1.85 16.45 5.58
CA ARG A 222 -2.03 17.60 6.48
C ARG A 222 -2.86 17.21 7.71
N GLY A 223 -2.42 17.70 8.87
CA GLY A 223 -3.02 17.41 10.18
C GLY A 223 -2.61 16.08 10.82
N LYS A 224 -1.67 15.34 10.22
CA LYS A 224 -1.10 14.11 10.80
C LYS A 224 0.16 14.36 11.60
N GLN A 225 0.50 13.46 12.53
CA GLN A 225 1.61 13.59 13.48
C GLN A 225 2.98 13.15 12.93
N GLY A 226 3.20 13.29 11.63
CA GLY A 226 4.44 12.87 10.99
C GLY A 226 4.22 12.03 9.74
N GLY A 227 5.32 11.73 9.06
CA GLY A 227 5.36 10.88 7.89
C GLY A 227 6.59 11.11 7.03
N VAL A 228 6.62 10.35 5.94
CA VAL A 228 7.71 10.32 4.97
C VAL A 228 7.16 10.28 3.55
N VAL A 229 7.81 11.03 2.67
CA VAL A 229 7.59 11.01 1.23
C VAL A 229 8.87 10.53 0.57
N TYR A 230 8.79 9.36 -0.08
CA TYR A 230 9.86 8.79 -0.89
C TYR A 230 9.62 9.13 -2.36
N LYS A 231 10.65 9.68 -2.99
CA LYS A 231 10.78 9.82 -4.44
C LYS A 231 12.10 9.18 -4.88
N PRO A 232 12.28 8.80 -6.16
CA PRO A 232 13.53 8.21 -6.62
C PRO A 232 14.75 9.11 -6.44
N SER A 233 14.57 10.42 -6.53
CA SER A 233 15.62 11.43 -6.41
C SER A 233 15.70 12.11 -5.04
N CYS A 234 14.72 11.94 -4.16
CA CYS A 234 14.72 12.61 -2.86
C CYS A 234 13.78 11.98 -1.82
N ILE A 235 14.00 12.34 -0.56
CA ILE A 235 13.18 11.95 0.59
C ILE A 235 12.94 13.16 1.47
N PHE A 236 11.71 13.26 1.95
CA PHE A 236 11.31 14.18 3.01
C PHE A 236 10.70 13.35 4.15
N ARG A 237 11.15 13.55 5.39
CA ARG A 237 10.56 12.94 6.57
C ARG A 237 10.41 13.99 7.67
N TRP A 238 9.32 13.90 8.42
CA TRP A 238 9.22 14.58 9.71
C TRP A 238 8.36 13.77 10.66
N ASP A 239 8.60 13.90 11.96
CA ASP A 239 7.82 13.24 12.99
C ASP A 239 7.91 14.05 14.30
N LEU A 240 7.01 13.76 15.25
CA LEU A 240 7.04 14.34 16.61
C LEU A 240 7.93 13.56 17.60
N TYR A 241 8.71 12.59 17.10
CA TYR A 241 9.67 11.82 17.88
C TYR A 241 11.02 11.80 17.16
N PRO A 242 12.14 11.70 17.88
CA PRO A 242 13.46 11.62 17.27
C PRO A 242 13.64 10.31 16.49
N PHE A 243 14.13 10.40 15.25
CA PHE A 243 14.40 9.26 14.36
C PHE A 243 15.77 9.33 13.66
N LEU A 244 16.56 10.36 13.95
CA LEU A 244 17.91 10.53 13.45
C LEU A 244 18.86 9.63 14.24
N GLU A 245 19.82 9.03 13.54
CA GLU A 245 20.90 8.30 14.21
C GLU A 245 21.73 9.31 15.00
N SER A 246 21.69 9.22 16.33
CA SER A 246 22.54 10.04 17.18
C SER A 246 24.00 9.68 16.93
N ASN A 247 24.86 10.69 16.76
CA ASN A 247 26.31 10.50 16.87
C ASN A 247 26.60 9.74 18.18
N PRO A 248 27.36 8.62 18.19
CA PRO A 248 27.54 7.84 19.41
C PRO A 248 28.21 8.72 20.46
N SER A 249 27.50 8.94 21.57
CA SER A 249 28.14 9.41 22.80
C SER A 249 29.30 8.46 23.11
N PRO A 250 30.49 8.96 23.51
CA PRO A 250 31.57 8.10 23.92
C PRO A 250 31.10 7.15 25.03
N PRO A 251 31.59 5.91 25.07
CA PRO A 251 31.19 4.97 26.11
C PRO A 251 31.48 5.58 27.48
N PRO A 252 30.55 5.48 28.47
CA PRO A 252 30.88 5.85 29.83
C PRO A 252 32.09 5.04 30.27
N SER A 253 33.14 5.72 30.73
CA SER A 253 34.34 5.09 31.26
C SER A 253 33.95 4.02 32.27
N SER A 254 34.46 2.81 32.04
CA SER A 254 34.31 1.66 32.91
C SER A 254 34.75 1.99 34.33
N LEU A 255 33.78 2.18 35.23
CA LEU A 255 33.98 2.01 36.66
C LEU A 255 33.40 0.65 37.04
N THR A 256 34.31 -0.24 37.43
CA THR A 256 34.05 -1.60 37.89
C THR A 256 33.05 -1.58 39.06
N PRO A 257 31.93 -2.31 39.00
CA PRO A 257 31.07 -2.50 40.18
C PRO A 257 31.72 -3.48 41.17
N PRO A 258 31.60 -3.27 42.50
CA PRO A 258 32.07 -4.23 43.49
C PRO A 258 31.24 -5.53 43.45
N ALA A 259 31.92 -6.64 43.68
CA ALA A 259 31.33 -7.98 43.73
C ALA A 259 30.28 -8.11 44.85
N MET A 260 29.09 -8.58 44.48
CA MET A 260 28.00 -8.93 45.40
C MET A 260 28.04 -10.46 45.66
N PRO A 261 27.78 -10.93 46.90
CA PRO A 261 27.90 -12.35 47.25
C PRO A 261 26.78 -13.22 46.66
N PRO A 262 26.99 -14.54 46.50
CA PRO A 262 26.05 -15.43 45.82
C PRO A 262 24.79 -15.69 46.65
N ALA A 263 23.63 -15.56 46.00
CA ALA A 263 22.32 -15.92 46.54
C ALA A 263 22.13 -17.46 46.59
N PRO A 264 21.38 -18.00 47.57
CA PRO A 264 21.24 -19.44 47.76
C PRO A 264 20.30 -20.06 46.73
N SER A 265 20.79 -21.09 46.03
CA SER A 265 19.99 -21.88 45.09
C SER A 265 19.03 -22.82 45.84
N LYS A 266 17.73 -22.51 45.84
CA LYS A 266 16.69 -23.49 46.17
C LYS A 266 16.51 -24.42 44.95
N LYS A 267 16.85 -25.70 45.11
CA LYS A 267 16.60 -26.73 44.09
C LYS A 267 15.09 -27.02 44.03
N ILE A 268 14.45 -26.57 42.96
CA ILE A 268 13.06 -26.86 42.65
C ILE A 268 12.97 -28.31 42.16
N GLY A 269 12.09 -29.11 42.76
CA GLY A 269 11.87 -30.51 42.40
C GLY A 269 11.40 -30.67 40.95
N LYS A 270 11.90 -31.70 40.26
CA LYS A 270 11.65 -31.96 38.82
C LYS A 270 10.16 -31.99 38.42
N GLY A 271 9.24 -32.24 39.35
CA GLY A 271 7.79 -32.22 39.10
C GLY A 271 7.19 -30.82 38.90
N THR A 272 7.70 -29.80 39.60
CA THR A 272 7.18 -28.42 39.49
C THR A 272 7.58 -27.76 38.17
N LEU A 273 8.76 -28.13 37.64
CA LEU A 273 9.24 -27.61 36.35
C LEU A 273 8.34 -28.06 35.17
N VAL A 274 7.85 -29.31 35.21
CA VAL A 274 6.97 -29.85 34.15
C VAL A 274 5.60 -29.16 34.18
N ALA A 275 5.03 -28.93 35.37
CA ALA A 275 3.74 -28.24 35.51
C ALA A 275 3.78 -26.78 35.01
N ILE A 276 4.87 -26.06 35.29
CA ILE A 276 5.07 -24.69 34.80
C ILE A 276 5.21 -24.68 33.28
N VAL A 277 6.01 -25.58 32.71
CA VAL A 277 6.20 -25.64 31.25
C VAL A 277 4.89 -25.97 30.53
N VAL A 278 4.12 -26.93 31.02
CA VAL A 278 2.81 -27.27 30.42
C VAL A 278 1.85 -26.08 30.51
N SER A 279 1.80 -25.38 31.65
CA SER A 279 0.92 -24.22 31.84
C SER A 279 1.29 -23.06 30.92
N VAL A 280 2.60 -22.79 30.75
CA VAL A 280 3.09 -21.75 29.84
C VAL A 280 2.80 -22.10 28.38
N VAL A 281 2.98 -23.36 27.97
CA VAL A 281 2.69 -23.80 26.60
C VAL A 281 1.20 -23.69 26.29
N VAL A 282 0.32 -24.11 27.20
CA VAL A 282 -1.14 -23.99 27.02
C VAL A 282 -1.56 -22.52 26.95
N PHE A 283 -0.99 -21.66 27.79
CA PHE A 283 -1.28 -20.22 27.78
C PHE A 283 -0.84 -19.55 26.46
N LEU A 284 0.35 -19.90 25.96
CA LEU A 284 0.84 -19.40 24.67
C LEU A 284 -0.02 -19.89 23.49
N LEU A 285 -0.53 -21.13 23.55
CA LEU A 285 -1.46 -21.65 22.54
C LEU A 285 -2.81 -20.90 22.55
N LEU A 286 -3.36 -20.61 23.74
CA LEU A 286 -4.60 -19.85 23.86
C LEU A 286 -4.43 -18.40 23.36
N LEU A 287 -3.30 -17.75 23.68
CA LEU A 287 -2.98 -16.42 23.15
C LEU A 287 -2.80 -16.45 21.63
N PHE A 288 -2.19 -17.50 21.08
CA PHE A 288 -2.04 -17.67 19.63
C PHE A 288 -3.38 -17.83 18.94
N VAL A 289 -4.28 -18.66 19.47
CA VAL A 289 -5.65 -18.85 18.94
C VAL A 289 -6.45 -17.56 19.04
N GLY A 290 -6.38 -16.85 20.17
CA GLY A 290 -7.00 -15.54 20.36
C GLY A 290 -6.47 -14.49 19.38
N CYS A 291 -5.15 -14.41 19.19
CA CYS A 291 -4.54 -13.54 18.19
C CYS A 291 -4.97 -13.91 16.77
N CYS A 292 -5.03 -15.20 16.42
CA CYS A 292 -5.49 -15.65 15.11
C CYS A 292 -6.97 -15.30 14.87
N TYR A 293 -7.82 -15.46 15.88
CA TYR A 293 -9.23 -15.09 15.81
C TYR A 293 -9.41 -13.57 15.63
N LEU A 294 -8.72 -12.76 16.44
CA LEU A 294 -8.74 -11.30 16.33
C LEU A 294 -8.16 -10.81 15.00
N ARG A 295 -7.09 -11.46 14.51
CA ARG A 295 -6.51 -11.16 13.19
C ARG A 295 -7.44 -11.52 12.06
N ARG A 296 -8.14 -12.66 12.12
CA ARG A 296 -9.18 -13.03 11.13
C ARG A 296 -10.32 -12.02 11.13
N MET A 297 -10.79 -11.60 12.30
CA MET A 297 -11.81 -10.55 12.40
C MET A 297 -11.35 -9.21 11.81
N ARG A 298 -10.09 -8.80 12.05
CA ARG A 298 -9.52 -7.58 11.46
C ARG A 298 -9.28 -7.70 9.95
N ALA A 299 -8.86 -8.86 9.47
CA ALA A 299 -8.67 -9.13 8.04
C ALA A 299 -10.01 -9.11 7.29
N GLN A 300 -11.07 -9.68 7.88
CA GLN A 300 -12.42 -9.57 7.32
C GLN A 300 -12.92 -8.12 7.26
N LYS A 301 -12.64 -7.30 8.29
CA LYS A 301 -12.96 -5.86 8.25
C LYS A 301 -12.16 -5.11 7.19
N LYS A 302 -10.85 -5.38 7.03
CA LYS A 302 -10.02 -4.76 5.99
C LYS A 302 -10.39 -5.19 4.57
N TYR A 303 -10.69 -6.47 4.36
CA TYR A 303 -11.13 -6.99 3.07
C TYR A 303 -12.43 -6.30 2.60
N LYS A 304 -13.40 -6.14 3.50
CA LYS A 304 -14.64 -5.41 3.21
C LYS A 304 -14.41 -3.94 2.87
N ALA A 305 -13.51 -3.26 3.59
CA ALA A 305 -13.20 -1.84 3.33
C ALA A 305 -12.47 -1.60 1.99
N VAL A 306 -11.52 -2.47 1.63
CA VAL A 306 -10.77 -2.37 0.35
C VAL A 306 -11.67 -2.68 -0.85
N GLN A 307 -12.61 -3.61 -0.71
CA GLN A 307 -13.61 -3.94 -1.75
C GLN A 307 -14.70 -2.85 -1.89
N GLU A 308 -14.89 -2.03 -0.86
CA GLU A 308 -15.75 -0.85 -0.91
C GLU A 308 -15.09 0.29 -1.70
N GLU A 309 -13.81 0.52 -1.49
CA GLU A 309 -13.02 1.58 -2.14
C GLU A 309 -12.75 1.31 -3.63
N SER A 310 -12.46 0.06 -4.03
CA SER A 310 -12.23 -0.28 -5.46
C SER A 310 -13.50 -0.20 -6.30
N GLY A 311 -14.65 -0.59 -5.73
CA GLY A 311 -15.95 -0.48 -6.40
C GLY A 311 -16.39 0.97 -6.61
N VAL A 312 -16.08 1.86 -5.67
CA VAL A 312 -16.42 3.30 -5.78
C VAL A 312 -15.63 4.00 -6.90
N SER A 313 -14.38 3.60 -7.13
CA SER A 313 -13.54 4.16 -8.21
C SER A 313 -14.04 3.79 -9.61
N GLU A 314 -14.53 2.56 -9.82
CA GLU A 314 -15.15 2.14 -11.09
C GLU A 314 -16.54 2.76 -11.31
N ILE A 315 -17.33 2.95 -10.24
CA ILE A 315 -18.64 3.61 -10.29
C ILE A 315 -18.52 5.09 -10.69
N ALA A 316 -17.44 5.78 -10.27
CA ALA A 316 -17.21 7.19 -10.61
C ALA A 316 -17.07 7.44 -12.13
N SER A 317 -16.63 6.43 -12.90
CA SER A 317 -16.53 6.47 -14.36
C SER A 317 -17.87 6.29 -15.08
N LEU A 318 -18.94 5.87 -14.39
CA LEU A 318 -20.25 5.54 -14.98
C LEU A 318 -21.33 6.59 -14.67
N LYS A 319 -20.91 7.80 -14.27
CA LYS A 319 -21.79 8.91 -13.90
C LYS A 319 -22.80 9.30 -15.00
N SER A 320 -22.47 9.03 -16.27
CA SER A 320 -23.35 9.28 -17.42
C SER A 320 -24.53 8.31 -17.56
N LEU A 321 -24.51 7.18 -16.83
CA LEU A 321 -25.54 6.14 -16.84
C LEU A 321 -26.35 6.13 -15.54
N GLN A 322 -26.13 7.14 -14.68
CA GLN A 322 -26.87 7.32 -13.45
C GLN A 322 -28.18 8.08 -13.74
N PHE A 323 -29.31 7.48 -13.39
CA PHE A 323 -30.61 8.12 -13.42
C PHE A 323 -30.90 8.80 -12.08
N ASP A 324 -31.58 9.95 -12.13
CA ASP A 324 -32.09 10.62 -10.95
C ASP A 324 -33.26 9.82 -10.35
N TRP A 325 -33.31 9.77 -9.02
CA TRP A 325 -34.35 9.06 -8.28
C TRP A 325 -35.77 9.49 -8.69
N ASP A 326 -35.99 10.81 -8.81
CA ASP A 326 -37.30 11.37 -9.13
C ASP A 326 -37.80 10.93 -10.51
N VAL A 327 -36.88 10.74 -11.46
CA VAL A 327 -37.22 10.25 -12.81
C VAL A 327 -37.73 8.81 -12.74
N LEU A 328 -37.11 7.95 -11.93
CA LEU A 328 -37.53 6.55 -11.78
C LEU A 328 -38.81 6.40 -10.94
N VAL A 329 -38.99 7.25 -9.92
CA VAL A 329 -40.26 7.34 -9.18
C VAL A 329 -41.40 7.70 -10.13
N ALA A 330 -41.23 8.75 -10.95
CA ALA A 330 -42.24 9.15 -11.91
C ALA A 330 -42.50 8.05 -12.95
N ALA A 331 -41.42 7.44 -13.50
CA ALA A 331 -41.54 6.41 -14.53
C ALA A 331 -42.26 5.14 -14.03
N THR A 332 -42.13 4.79 -12.75
CA THR A 332 -42.74 3.59 -12.15
C THR A 332 -44.08 3.84 -11.47
N ASN A 333 -44.61 5.07 -11.55
CA ASN A 333 -45.77 5.53 -10.78
C ASN A 333 -45.59 5.26 -9.27
N ASN A 334 -44.49 5.77 -8.71
CA ASN A 334 -44.09 5.60 -7.33
C ASN A 334 -43.96 4.12 -6.90
N PHE A 335 -43.38 3.29 -7.76
CA PHE A 335 -43.24 1.84 -7.54
C PHE A 335 -44.57 1.17 -7.17
N SER A 336 -45.64 1.53 -7.89
CA SER A 336 -46.98 0.96 -7.66
C SER A 336 -46.98 -0.56 -7.77
N GLN A 337 -47.72 -1.23 -6.89
CA GLN A 337 -47.89 -2.69 -6.94
C GLN A 337 -48.56 -3.16 -8.23
N GLU A 338 -49.35 -2.31 -8.87
CA GLU A 338 -49.96 -2.59 -10.19
C GLU A 338 -48.91 -2.75 -11.29
N ASN A 339 -47.74 -2.15 -11.12
CA ASN A 339 -46.62 -2.21 -12.05
C ASN A 339 -45.58 -3.28 -11.63
N LYS A 340 -45.84 -4.07 -10.59
CA LYS A 340 -44.86 -5.06 -10.11
C LYS A 340 -44.81 -6.26 -11.06
N LEU A 341 -43.66 -6.46 -11.68
CA LEU A 341 -43.37 -7.57 -12.60
C LEU A 341 -42.96 -8.85 -11.84
N GLY A 342 -42.35 -8.71 -10.67
CA GLY A 342 -41.93 -9.86 -9.85
C GLY A 342 -41.15 -9.48 -8.59
N GLU A 343 -40.96 -10.47 -7.72
CA GLU A 343 -40.17 -10.36 -6.48
C GLU A 343 -39.40 -11.65 -6.22
N GLY A 344 -38.18 -11.53 -5.71
CA GLY A 344 -37.37 -12.67 -5.28
C GLY A 344 -36.26 -12.25 -4.31
N GLY A 345 -35.33 -13.17 -4.00
CA GLY A 345 -34.22 -12.91 -3.06
C GLY A 345 -33.28 -11.76 -3.47
N PHE A 346 -33.40 -11.30 -4.71
CA PHE A 346 -32.60 -10.24 -5.33
C PHE A 346 -33.35 -8.89 -5.36
N GLY A 347 -34.56 -8.81 -4.80
CA GLY A 347 -35.37 -7.60 -4.78
C GLY A 347 -36.64 -7.67 -5.64
N GLU A 348 -37.26 -6.52 -5.83
CA GLU A 348 -38.53 -6.35 -6.54
C GLU A 348 -38.29 -5.71 -7.91
N VAL A 349 -39.04 -6.12 -8.93
CA VAL A 349 -38.95 -5.57 -10.28
C VAL A 349 -40.26 -4.90 -10.64
N TYR A 350 -40.18 -3.65 -11.10
CA TYR A 350 -41.32 -2.82 -11.50
C TYR A 350 -41.23 -2.44 -12.97
N GLN A 351 -42.35 -2.45 -13.68
CA GLN A 351 -42.47 -1.86 -15.00
C GLN A 351 -42.51 -0.33 -14.86
N GLY A 352 -41.84 0.37 -15.77
CA GLY A 352 -41.93 1.82 -15.87
C GLY A 352 -41.95 2.28 -17.31
N ARG A 353 -42.28 3.57 -17.49
CA ARG A 353 -42.23 4.23 -18.79
C ARG A 353 -41.64 5.63 -18.64
N PHE A 354 -40.57 5.90 -19.37
CA PHE A 354 -39.97 7.24 -19.41
C PHE A 354 -40.84 8.23 -20.19
N PRO A 355 -40.66 9.55 -20.01
CA PRO A 355 -41.43 10.58 -20.71
C PRO A 355 -41.33 10.50 -22.25
N ASN A 356 -40.24 9.95 -22.76
CA ASN A 356 -40.01 9.71 -24.20
C ASN A 356 -40.77 8.49 -24.74
N GLY A 357 -41.58 7.80 -23.91
CA GLY A 357 -42.35 6.61 -24.27
C GLY A 357 -41.58 5.29 -24.16
N GLN A 358 -40.30 5.31 -23.78
CA GLN A 358 -39.50 4.10 -23.63
C GLN A 358 -39.94 3.31 -22.39
N GLU A 359 -40.27 2.04 -22.59
CA GLU A 359 -40.60 1.11 -21.51
C GLU A 359 -39.33 0.53 -20.88
N ILE A 360 -39.34 0.43 -19.55
CA ILE A 360 -38.21 -0.03 -18.74
C ILE A 360 -38.67 -1.02 -17.67
N ALA A 361 -37.73 -1.81 -17.18
CA ALA A 361 -37.88 -2.61 -15.97
C ALA A 361 -36.90 -2.09 -14.92
N VAL A 362 -37.42 -1.66 -13.76
CA VAL A 362 -36.64 -1.12 -12.65
C VAL A 362 -36.57 -2.17 -11.55
N LYS A 363 -35.38 -2.73 -11.32
CA LYS A 363 -35.11 -3.67 -10.24
C LYS A 363 -34.64 -2.91 -9.01
N LYS A 364 -35.45 -2.93 -7.96
CA LYS A 364 -35.15 -2.37 -6.63
C LYS A 364 -34.52 -3.45 -5.76
N LEU A 365 -33.23 -3.29 -5.45
CA LEU A 365 -32.48 -4.29 -4.69
C LEU A 365 -32.89 -4.29 -3.22
N SER A 366 -32.97 -5.47 -2.62
CA SER A 366 -33.37 -5.60 -1.22
C SER A 366 -32.29 -5.05 -0.27
N GLN A 367 -32.71 -4.33 0.78
CA GLN A 367 -31.80 -3.77 1.80
C GLN A 367 -31.40 -4.79 2.88
N ARG A 368 -32.06 -5.95 2.95
CA ARG A 368 -31.96 -6.88 4.09
C ARG A 368 -30.79 -7.86 4.03
N SER A 369 -29.91 -7.78 3.03
CA SER A 369 -28.78 -8.69 2.87
C SER A 369 -27.50 -7.95 2.49
N GLY A 370 -26.35 -8.44 2.96
CA GLY A 370 -25.04 -8.04 2.43
C GLY A 370 -24.84 -8.43 0.95
N GLN A 371 -25.77 -9.22 0.40
CA GLN A 371 -25.79 -9.73 -0.97
C GLN A 371 -26.17 -8.64 -1.99
N GLY A 372 -27.12 -7.75 -1.65
CA GLY A 372 -27.60 -6.71 -2.58
C GLY A 372 -26.54 -5.67 -2.97
N VAL A 373 -25.53 -5.43 -2.11
CA VAL A 373 -24.41 -4.51 -2.43
C VAL A 373 -23.41 -5.16 -3.38
N GLU A 374 -23.13 -6.45 -3.22
CA GLU A 374 -22.22 -7.19 -4.09
C GLU A 374 -22.84 -7.47 -5.46
N GLU A 375 -24.14 -7.77 -5.49
CA GLU A 375 -24.94 -7.88 -6.72
C GLU A 375 -24.99 -6.56 -7.49
N PHE A 376 -25.24 -5.45 -6.80
CA PHE A 376 -25.22 -4.12 -7.42
C PHE A 376 -23.88 -3.82 -8.10
N LYS A 377 -22.76 -4.15 -7.44
CA LYS A 377 -21.42 -3.96 -8.01
C LYS A 377 -21.16 -4.88 -9.21
N ASN A 378 -21.55 -6.15 -9.11
CA ASN A 378 -21.38 -7.11 -10.21
C ASN A 378 -22.21 -6.71 -11.44
N GLU A 379 -23.48 -6.34 -11.24
CA GLU A 379 -24.39 -5.93 -12.31
C GLU A 379 -23.94 -4.59 -12.96
N ILE A 380 -23.36 -3.65 -12.19
CA ILE A 380 -22.82 -2.39 -12.75
C ILE A 380 -21.54 -2.60 -13.55
N VAL A 381 -20.64 -3.50 -13.12
CA VAL A 381 -19.44 -3.88 -13.89
C VAL A 381 -19.83 -4.51 -15.23
N LEU A 382 -21.03 -5.11 -15.32
CA LEU A 382 -21.59 -5.68 -16.55
C LEU A 382 -21.87 -4.62 -17.64
N VAL A 383 -22.23 -3.40 -17.25
CA VAL A 383 -22.52 -2.29 -18.20
C VAL A 383 -21.30 -1.96 -19.05
N ALA A 384 -20.09 -2.17 -18.52
CA ALA A 384 -18.85 -1.92 -19.23
C ALA A 384 -18.48 -3.03 -20.23
N LYS A 385 -19.12 -4.21 -20.21
CA LYS A 385 -18.58 -5.42 -20.87
C LYS A 385 -19.59 -6.27 -21.66
N LEU A 386 -20.90 -6.13 -21.46
CA LEU A 386 -21.88 -7.05 -22.07
C LEU A 386 -22.97 -6.33 -22.87
N GLN A 387 -22.81 -6.34 -24.19
CA GLN A 387 -23.86 -6.05 -25.17
C GLN A 387 -24.01 -7.26 -26.08
N HIS A 388 -25.01 -8.09 -25.83
CA HIS A 388 -25.27 -9.28 -26.63
C HIS A 388 -26.76 -9.36 -27.01
N ARG A 389 -27.06 -9.80 -28.24
CA ARG A 389 -28.43 -9.84 -28.80
C ARG A 389 -29.42 -10.70 -27.99
N ASN A 390 -28.92 -11.61 -27.17
CA ASN A 390 -29.72 -12.56 -26.39
C ASN A 390 -29.69 -12.29 -24.88
N LEU A 391 -29.20 -11.12 -24.43
CA LEU A 391 -29.18 -10.71 -23.03
C LEU A 391 -29.97 -9.41 -22.86
N VAL A 392 -30.74 -9.30 -21.78
CA VAL A 392 -31.48 -8.07 -21.45
C VAL A 392 -30.47 -6.97 -21.13
N ARG A 393 -30.56 -5.86 -21.85
CA ARG A 393 -29.62 -4.76 -21.71
C ARG A 393 -29.88 -3.95 -20.44
N LEU A 394 -28.83 -3.74 -19.65
CA LEU A 394 -28.80 -2.76 -18.56
C LEU A 394 -28.60 -1.36 -19.16
N LEU A 395 -29.57 -0.47 -18.92
CA LEU A 395 -29.59 0.90 -19.42
C LEU A 395 -28.89 1.88 -18.48
N GLY A 396 -28.89 1.59 -17.18
CA GLY A 396 -28.28 2.42 -16.17
C GLY A 396 -28.65 2.02 -14.75
N PHE A 397 -28.34 2.87 -13.78
CA PHE A 397 -28.59 2.62 -12.36
C PHE A 397 -28.98 3.90 -11.63
N CYS A 398 -29.51 3.78 -10.41
CA CYS A 398 -29.72 4.91 -9.51
C CYS A 398 -29.22 4.58 -8.11
N LEU A 399 -28.53 5.54 -7.52
CA LEU A 399 -28.01 5.53 -6.15
C LEU A 399 -28.53 6.75 -5.41
N GLN A 400 -29.43 6.54 -4.45
CA GLN A 400 -29.97 7.61 -3.60
C GLN A 400 -30.03 7.12 -2.14
N GLY A 401 -29.07 7.57 -1.32
CA GLY A 401 -28.94 7.10 0.06
C GLY A 401 -28.67 5.59 0.11
N GLU A 402 -29.56 4.83 0.76
CA GLU A 402 -29.49 3.37 0.84
C GLU A 402 -30.12 2.66 -0.37
N GLU A 403 -30.92 3.37 -1.16
CA GLU A 403 -31.66 2.82 -2.29
C GLU A 403 -30.76 2.58 -3.50
N LYS A 404 -30.83 1.35 -4.03
CA LYS A 404 -30.03 0.88 -5.17
C LYS A 404 -30.98 0.31 -6.21
N LEU A 405 -31.05 0.99 -7.36
CA LEU A 405 -31.92 0.62 -8.47
C LEU A 405 -31.08 0.30 -9.70
N LEU A 406 -31.54 -0.67 -10.47
CA LEU A 406 -30.99 -1.04 -11.76
C LEU A 406 -32.07 -0.93 -12.83
N VAL A 407 -31.75 -0.30 -13.96
CA VAL A 407 -32.72 0.06 -14.99
C VAL A 407 -32.43 -0.76 -16.25
N TYR A 408 -33.31 -1.68 -16.57
CA TYR A 408 -33.23 -2.56 -17.73
C TYR A 408 -34.19 -2.13 -18.84
N GLU A 409 -33.92 -2.56 -20.07
CA GLU A 409 -34.93 -2.51 -21.11
C GLU A 409 -36.09 -3.46 -20.80
N PHE A 410 -37.31 -3.03 -21.08
CA PHE A 410 -38.48 -3.88 -20.90
C PHE A 410 -38.57 -4.92 -22.02
N VAL A 411 -38.72 -6.20 -21.66
CA VAL A 411 -38.91 -7.29 -22.62
C VAL A 411 -40.34 -7.83 -22.47
N PRO A 412 -41.20 -7.68 -23.50
CA PRO A 412 -42.62 -8.04 -23.39
C PRO A 412 -42.88 -9.55 -23.42
N ASN A 413 -41.92 -10.34 -23.89
CA ASN A 413 -42.01 -11.80 -23.90
C ASN A 413 -41.53 -12.32 -22.54
N LYS A 414 -42.40 -13.07 -21.85
CA LYS A 414 -42.12 -13.69 -20.55
C LYS A 414 -40.78 -14.46 -20.56
N SER A 415 -40.19 -14.68 -19.39
CA SER A 415 -38.86 -15.30 -19.25
C SER A 415 -38.75 -16.64 -20.00
N LEU A 416 -37.55 -17.00 -20.45
CA LEU A 416 -37.29 -18.33 -21.04
C LEU A 416 -37.72 -19.46 -20.11
N ASP A 417 -37.58 -19.23 -18.81
CA ASP A 417 -38.12 -20.08 -17.77
C ASP A 417 -39.63 -20.34 -17.91
N TYR A 418 -40.44 -19.30 -18.09
CA TYR A 418 -41.89 -19.45 -18.28
C TYR A 418 -42.23 -20.41 -19.44
N PHE A 419 -41.40 -20.44 -20.48
CA PHE A 419 -41.53 -21.35 -21.62
C PHE A 419 -40.95 -22.75 -21.35
N LEU A 420 -40.00 -22.90 -20.44
CA LEU A 420 -39.34 -24.18 -20.11
C LEU A 420 -40.03 -24.95 -18.96
N PHE A 421 -40.68 -24.26 -18.01
CA PHE A 421 -41.15 -24.86 -16.74
C PHE A 421 -42.62 -24.54 -16.40
N GLY A 422 -43.41 -24.07 -17.36
CA GLY A 422 -44.79 -23.55 -17.20
C GLY A 422 -45.87 -24.51 -16.66
N LEU A 423 -45.54 -25.58 -15.94
CA LEU A 423 -46.54 -26.48 -15.35
C LEU A 423 -46.11 -27.12 -14.01
N PHE A 424 -45.37 -26.41 -13.15
CA PHE A 424 -45.37 -26.74 -11.72
C PHE A 424 -45.34 -25.48 -10.85
N HIS A 425 -46.25 -25.46 -9.89
CA HIS A 425 -46.51 -24.39 -8.93
C HIS A 425 -45.38 -24.30 -7.90
N PHE A 426 -45.04 -23.06 -7.51
CA PHE A 426 -44.14 -22.61 -6.45
C PHE A 426 -42.62 -22.66 -6.66
N ILE A 427 -42.08 -21.43 -6.64
CA ILE A 427 -40.75 -20.99 -6.21
C ILE A 427 -39.60 -21.35 -7.14
N GLY A 428 -39.17 -20.30 -7.86
CA GLY A 428 -37.75 -20.01 -7.98
C GLY A 428 -37.30 -19.85 -9.41
N PHE A 429 -37.23 -18.61 -9.89
CA PHE A 429 -36.42 -18.32 -11.06
C PHE A 429 -35.39 -17.23 -10.84
N LYS A 430 -34.23 -17.77 -10.49
CA LYS A 430 -32.88 -17.31 -10.79
C LYS A 430 -32.72 -17.23 -12.31
N PHE A 431 -32.71 -16.03 -12.89
CA PHE A 431 -32.01 -15.70 -14.13
C PHE A 431 -32.07 -14.18 -14.37
N ILE A 432 -31.27 -13.45 -13.61
CA ILE A 432 -30.41 -12.38 -14.13
C ILE A 432 -29.09 -12.62 -13.39
N SER A 433 -28.06 -13.00 -14.14
CA SER A 433 -26.72 -13.29 -13.60
C SER A 433 -25.99 -12.01 -13.25
#